data_AF-A0A3G8R4J1-F1
#
_entry.id   AF-A0A3G8R4J1-F1
#
_cell.length_a   1.000
_cell.length_b   1.000
_cell.length_c   1.000
_cell.angle_alpha   90.00
_cell.angle_beta   90.00
_cell.angle_gamma   90.00
#
_symmetry.space_group_name_H-M   'P 1'
#
loop_
_entity.id
_entity.type
_entity.pdbx_description
1 polymer ?
#
loop_
_entity_poly.entity_id
_entity_poly.type
_entity_poly.pdbx_seq_one_letter_code
_entity_poly.pdbx_strand_id
1 'polypeptide(L)'
;MNACINCNNSLEDESLFCNKCGAKQKDDRQFNDNHVDSIDNSVIKNKRKLSKKILFITAAICVLFIVSVVIYLNTPEQKARATVDNYLNAIQHGESVSKFKNEYFTDYVNVLDFKYINTREHLSYDGKQTLTLDEDWYNKYEKQKFSSFMGFLIVKEAEYRENTDYTILESNSEKLVVRDNKVGHSFSFLYDMQVTNTSGTPTYKRVVFDVDNFSGKYKISDIIEKY
;
A
#
# COMPACT_ATOMS: atom_id res chain seq x y z
N MET A 1 35.49 35.08 -50.31
CA MET A 1 35.14 35.56 -48.97
C MET A 1 33.63 35.80 -48.86
N ASN A 2 32.92 34.79 -48.38
CA ASN A 2 31.49 34.87 -48.12
C ASN A 2 31.26 35.35 -46.68
N ALA A 3 30.27 36.22 -46.47
CA ALA A 3 29.86 36.67 -45.15
C ALA A 3 28.63 35.87 -44.69
N CYS A 4 28.54 35.61 -43.39
CA CYS A 4 27.39 34.91 -42.81
C CYS A 4 26.11 35.72 -43.02
N ILE A 5 25.08 35.09 -43.59
CA ILE A 5 23.75 35.71 -43.81
C ILE A 5 23.06 36.25 -42.55
N ASN A 6 23.46 35.77 -41.36
CA ASN A 6 22.79 36.11 -40.10
C ASN A 6 23.59 37.08 -39.22
N CYS A 7 24.93 37.05 -39.27
CA CYS A 7 25.75 37.85 -38.36
C CYS A 7 26.88 38.63 -39.05
N ASN A 8 26.95 38.58 -40.38
CA ASN A 8 27.97 39.22 -41.22
C ASN A 8 29.43 38.86 -40.88
N ASN A 9 29.68 37.82 -40.07
CA ASN A 9 31.03 37.34 -39.80
C ASN A 9 31.63 36.74 -41.08
N SER A 10 32.94 36.92 -41.29
CA SER A 10 33.66 36.28 -42.38
C SER A 10 33.64 34.77 -42.21
N LEU A 11 33.33 34.05 -43.29
CA LEU A 11 33.31 32.60 -43.33
C LEU A 11 34.56 32.08 -44.04
N GLU A 12 35.10 30.99 -43.54
CA GLU A 12 36.09 30.20 -44.28
C GLU A 12 35.42 29.60 -45.52
N ASP A 13 36.10 29.64 -46.66
CA ASP A 13 35.57 29.14 -47.92
C ASP A 13 35.10 27.68 -47.73
N GLU A 14 33.92 27.34 -48.25
CA GLU A 14 33.24 26.04 -48.09
C GLU A 14 32.50 25.75 -46.77
N SER A 15 32.48 26.69 -45.82
CA SER A 15 31.78 26.49 -44.53
C SER A 15 30.24 26.47 -44.68
N LEU A 16 29.62 25.31 -44.46
CA LEU A 16 28.15 25.15 -44.45
C LEU A 16 27.46 25.80 -43.24
N PHE A 17 28.21 26.11 -42.18
CA PHE A 17 27.72 26.74 -40.96
C PHE A 17 28.65 27.85 -40.51
N CYS A 18 28.09 28.91 -39.94
CA CYS A 18 28.89 29.99 -39.38
C CYS A 18 29.55 29.55 -38.07
N ASN A 19 30.89 29.63 -38.02
CA ASN A 19 31.69 29.35 -36.82
C ASN A 19 31.36 30.25 -35.61
N LYS A 20 30.74 31.42 -35.82
CA LYS A 20 30.44 32.37 -34.74
C LYS A 20 29.01 32.27 -34.20
N CYS A 21 28.00 32.10 -35.07
CA CYS A 21 26.60 32.11 -34.65
C CYS A 21 25.84 30.80 -34.93
N GLY A 22 26.49 29.81 -35.57
CA GLY A 22 25.90 28.51 -35.89
C GLY A 22 24.87 28.53 -37.03
N ALA A 23 24.62 29.68 -37.68
CA ALA A 23 23.66 29.77 -38.76
C ALA A 23 24.12 28.98 -40.00
N LYS A 24 23.21 28.19 -40.57
CA LYS A 24 23.45 27.42 -41.81
C LYS A 24 23.50 28.37 -43.03
N GLN A 25 24.50 28.18 -43.88
CA GLN A 25 24.67 28.93 -45.12
C GLN A 25 24.04 28.17 -46.30
N LYS A 26 23.68 28.88 -47.37
CA LYS A 26 23.13 28.24 -48.59
C LYS A 26 24.27 27.61 -49.38
N ASP A 27 24.07 26.36 -49.82
CA ASP A 27 25.05 25.60 -50.59
C ASP A 27 24.69 25.69 -52.08
N ASP A 28 25.45 26.49 -52.83
CA ASP A 28 25.19 26.77 -54.26
C ASP A 28 26.03 25.89 -55.21
N ARG A 29 26.53 24.74 -54.74
CA ARG A 29 27.30 23.81 -55.60
C ARG A 29 26.39 23.11 -56.62
N GLN A 30 26.29 23.66 -57.82
CA GLN A 30 25.94 22.89 -59.02
C GLN A 30 27.17 22.10 -59.48
N PHE A 31 27.13 20.77 -59.43
CA PHE A 31 28.13 19.91 -60.07
C PHE A 31 27.49 19.08 -61.18
N ASN A 32 28.09 19.21 -62.38
CA ASN A 32 27.83 18.45 -63.59
C ASN A 32 28.41 17.02 -63.50
N ASP A 33 27.61 16.08 -64.00
CA ASP A 33 27.94 14.85 -64.74
C ASP A 33 28.72 13.66 -64.13
N ASN A 34 28.04 12.51 -64.27
CA ASN A 34 28.52 11.14 -64.55
C ASN A 34 29.06 10.22 -63.43
N HIS A 35 28.23 9.20 -63.19
CA HIS A 35 28.52 7.82 -62.79
C HIS A 35 29.06 7.57 -61.37
N VAL A 36 28.20 6.94 -60.55
CA VAL A 36 28.44 5.71 -59.74
C VAL A 36 27.32 5.62 -58.69
N ASP A 37 26.78 4.40 -58.56
CA ASP A 37 25.66 3.92 -57.75
C ASP A 37 25.12 4.84 -56.64
N SER A 38 23.84 5.22 -56.82
CA SER A 38 23.03 5.91 -55.84
C SER A 38 22.82 5.07 -54.57
N ILE A 39 23.58 5.37 -53.51
CA ILE A 39 23.15 5.07 -52.14
C ILE A 39 22.26 6.23 -51.69
N ASP A 40 20.96 6.06 -51.93
CA ASP A 40 19.90 6.95 -51.45
C ASP A 40 19.80 6.84 -49.93
N ASN A 41 20.51 7.72 -49.21
CA ASN A 41 20.30 7.95 -47.78
C ASN A 41 19.15 8.95 -47.57
N SER A 42 17.97 8.61 -48.09
CA SER A 42 16.74 9.18 -47.59
C SER A 42 16.52 8.62 -46.18
N VAL A 43 16.80 9.44 -45.16
CA VAL A 43 16.33 9.18 -43.80
C VAL A 43 14.81 9.34 -43.83
N ILE A 44 14.12 8.27 -44.25
CA ILE A 44 12.68 8.13 -44.20
C ILE A 44 12.29 8.25 -42.73
N LYS A 45 11.77 9.42 -42.32
CA LYS A 45 11.01 9.55 -41.08
C LYS A 45 9.70 8.78 -41.23
N ASN A 46 9.80 7.45 -41.16
CA ASN A 46 8.69 6.53 -41.17
C ASN A 46 7.96 6.67 -39.83
N LYS A 47 7.07 7.67 -39.71
CA LYS A 47 6.03 7.64 -38.68
C LYS A 47 5.08 6.50 -39.04
N ARG A 48 5.45 5.26 -38.67
CA ARG A 48 4.56 4.11 -38.77
C ARG A 48 3.31 4.43 -37.97
N LYS A 49 2.20 4.74 -38.65
CA LYS A 49 0.88 4.84 -38.01
C LYS A 49 0.61 3.50 -37.36
N LEU A 50 0.47 3.48 -36.03
CA LEU A 50 0.11 2.28 -35.29
C LEU A 50 -1.17 1.72 -35.92
N SER A 51 -1.17 0.44 -36.29
CA SER A 51 -2.36 -0.14 -36.92
C SER A 51 -3.52 -0.07 -35.92
N LYS A 52 -4.74 0.21 -36.39
CA LYS A 52 -5.92 0.27 -35.52
C LYS A 52 -6.07 -1.00 -34.67
N LYS A 53 -5.65 -2.16 -35.19
CA LYS A 53 -5.63 -3.44 -34.45
C LYS A 53 -4.65 -3.43 -33.27
N ILE A 54 -3.45 -2.87 -33.42
CA ILE A 54 -2.49 -2.73 -32.32
C ILE A 54 -2.99 -1.72 -31.29
N LEU A 55 -3.65 -0.63 -31.73
CA LEU A 55 -4.30 0.32 -30.83
C LEU A 55 -5.42 -0.34 -30.00
N PHE A 56 -6.25 -1.18 -30.62
CA PHE A 56 -7.30 -1.92 -29.90
C PHE A 56 -6.73 -2.93 -28.90
N ILE A 57 -5.68 -3.68 -29.28
CA ILE A 57 -5.03 -4.65 -28.39
C ILE A 57 -4.39 -3.93 -27.20
N THR A 58 -3.66 -2.84 -27.43
CA THR A 58 -3.04 -2.05 -26.35
C THR A 58 -4.08 -1.42 -25.43
N ALA A 59 -5.17 -0.87 -25.98
CA ALA A 59 -6.28 -0.38 -25.17
C ALA A 59 -6.92 -1.48 -24.31
N ALA A 60 -7.15 -2.67 -24.88
CA ALA A 60 -7.69 -3.80 -24.14
C ALA A 60 -6.77 -4.26 -23.00
N ILE A 61 -5.45 -4.31 -23.23
CA ILE A 61 -4.46 -4.64 -22.20
C ILE A 61 -4.45 -3.58 -21.08
N CYS A 62 -4.48 -2.30 -21.43
CA CYS A 62 -4.57 -1.22 -20.43
C CYS A 62 -5.84 -1.34 -19.58
N VAL A 63 -6.99 -1.67 -20.20
CA VAL A 63 -8.24 -1.89 -19.47
C VAL A 63 -8.12 -3.07 -18.52
N LEU A 64 -7.59 -4.21 -18.97
CA LEU A 64 -7.37 -5.39 -18.11
C LEU A 64 -6.44 -5.08 -16.94
N PHE A 65 -5.38 -4.30 -17.19
CA PHE A 65 -4.46 -3.85 -16.15
C PHE A 65 -5.15 -2.94 -15.13
N ILE A 66 -5.97 -1.99 -15.58
CA ILE A 66 -6.73 -1.11 -14.67
C ILE A 66 -7.70 -1.96 -13.82
N VAL A 67 -8.40 -2.92 -14.44
CA VAL A 67 -9.32 -3.82 -13.74
C VAL A 67 -8.60 -4.64 -12.68
N SER A 68 -7.44 -5.22 -12.99
CA SER A 68 -6.67 -6.01 -12.01
C SER A 68 -6.18 -5.15 -10.84
N VAL A 69 -5.73 -3.93 -11.10
CA VAL A 69 -5.34 -2.98 -10.05
C VAL A 69 -6.54 -2.63 -9.16
N VAL A 70 -7.70 -2.34 -9.74
CA VAL A 70 -8.92 -2.03 -8.97
C VAL A 70 -9.38 -3.21 -8.11
N ILE A 71 -9.30 -4.44 -8.64
CA ILE A 71 -9.61 -5.65 -7.86
C ILE A 71 -8.64 -5.81 -6.69
N TYR A 72 -7.34 -5.67 -6.96
CA TYR A 72 -6.30 -5.78 -5.94
C TYR A 72 -6.52 -4.77 -4.80
N LEU A 73 -6.72 -3.48 -5.14
CA LEU A 73 -6.98 -2.41 -4.17
C LEU A 73 -8.27 -2.61 -3.36
N ASN A 74 -9.21 -3.43 -3.86
CA ASN A 74 -10.47 -3.71 -3.19
C ASN A 74 -10.44 -4.94 -2.27
N THR A 75 -9.34 -5.67 -2.21
CA THR A 75 -9.21 -6.83 -1.33
C THR A 75 -9.30 -6.42 0.16
N PRO A 76 -9.83 -7.31 1.03
CA PRO A 76 -9.88 -7.10 2.48
C PRO A 76 -8.55 -6.61 3.09
N GLU A 77 -7.46 -7.29 2.74
CA GLU A 77 -6.12 -6.99 3.24
C GLU A 77 -5.66 -5.59 2.82
N GLN A 78 -5.89 -5.19 1.56
CA GLN A 78 -5.49 -3.85 1.10
C GLN A 78 -6.28 -2.74 1.78
N LYS A 79 -7.57 -2.95 2.05
CA LYS A 79 -8.40 -1.98 2.81
C LYS A 79 -7.96 -1.88 4.27
N ALA A 80 -7.63 -3.01 4.90
CA ALA A 80 -7.10 -3.05 6.25
C ALA A 80 -5.73 -2.36 6.32
N ARG A 81 -4.79 -2.68 5.42
CA ARG A 81 -3.46 -2.05 5.36
C ARG A 81 -3.57 -0.54 5.11
N ALA A 82 -4.42 -0.13 4.18
CA ALA A 82 -4.66 1.28 3.92
C ALA A 82 -5.17 2.04 5.15
N THR A 83 -5.83 1.36 6.10
CA THR A 83 -6.26 1.97 7.37
C THR A 83 -5.05 2.34 8.22
N VAL A 84 -4.03 1.47 8.30
CA VAL A 84 -2.77 1.76 9.00
C VAL A 84 -1.99 2.85 8.27
N ASP A 85 -1.84 2.73 6.95
CA ASP A 85 -1.10 3.73 6.16
C ASP A 85 -1.73 5.13 6.32
N ASN A 86 -3.06 5.22 6.28
CA ASN A 86 -3.76 6.48 6.49
C ASN A 86 -3.68 6.99 7.94
N TYR A 87 -3.68 6.10 8.93
CA TYR A 87 -3.45 6.45 10.33
C TYR A 87 -2.05 7.07 10.54
N LEU A 88 -1.01 6.42 10.02
CA LEU A 88 0.38 6.89 10.14
C LEU A 88 0.62 8.20 9.37
N ASN A 89 0.07 8.31 8.16
CA ASN A 89 0.08 9.55 7.39
C ASN A 89 -0.64 10.68 8.13
N ALA A 90 -1.79 10.42 8.77
CA ALA A 90 -2.49 11.43 9.54
C ALA A 90 -1.62 11.95 10.70
N ILE A 91 -0.87 11.08 11.39
CA ILE A 91 0.08 11.51 12.43
C ILE A 91 1.19 12.38 11.85
N GLN A 92 1.79 11.99 10.72
CA GLN A 92 2.82 12.78 10.03
C GLN A 92 2.37 14.21 9.72
N HIS A 93 1.08 14.41 9.45
CA HIS A 93 0.51 15.70 9.07
C HIS A 93 -0.22 16.41 10.22
N GLY A 94 -0.20 15.87 11.44
CA GLY A 94 -0.91 16.44 12.60
C GLY A 94 -2.44 16.39 12.46
N GLU A 95 -2.96 15.47 11.67
CA GLU A 95 -4.40 15.28 11.46
C GLU A 95 -5.03 14.39 12.53
N SER A 96 -6.36 14.47 12.65
CA SER A 96 -7.12 13.61 13.56
C SER A 96 -7.10 12.14 13.11
N VAL A 97 -6.74 11.26 14.05
CA VAL A 97 -6.63 9.81 13.84
C VAL A 97 -7.83 9.00 14.34
N SER A 98 -8.80 9.65 15.00
CA SER A 98 -9.91 8.96 15.70
C SER A 98 -10.73 8.05 14.79
N LYS A 99 -10.87 8.40 13.50
CA LYS A 99 -11.63 7.62 12.52
C LYS A 99 -11.00 6.25 12.19
N PHE A 100 -9.71 6.07 12.47
CA PHE A 100 -8.96 4.87 12.12
C PHE A 100 -8.85 3.84 13.25
N LYS A 101 -9.34 4.13 14.47
CA LYS A 101 -9.19 3.23 15.62
C LYS A 101 -10.51 2.87 16.31
N ASN A 102 -10.54 1.67 16.88
CA ASN A 102 -11.66 1.14 17.68
C ASN A 102 -11.51 1.48 19.17
N GLU A 103 -10.28 1.49 19.69
CA GLU A 103 -10.01 1.59 21.13
C GLU A 103 -9.17 2.82 21.52
N TYR A 104 -9.14 3.10 22.81
CA TYR A 104 -8.33 4.16 23.42
C TYR A 104 -6.91 3.66 23.69
N PHE A 105 -6.12 3.42 22.65
CA PHE A 105 -4.67 3.33 22.79
C PHE A 105 -4.01 4.70 22.60
N THR A 106 -2.84 4.88 23.23
CA THR A 106 -2.04 6.09 23.11
C THR A 106 -1.46 6.17 21.70
N ASP A 107 -1.68 7.29 21.02
CA ASP A 107 -1.14 7.51 19.69
C ASP A 107 0.37 7.70 19.72
N TYR A 108 1.05 7.34 18.63
CA TYR A 108 2.46 7.69 18.46
C TYR A 108 2.65 9.20 18.41
N VAL A 109 3.70 9.67 19.08
CA VAL A 109 4.14 11.06 18.99
C VAL A 109 5.08 11.19 17.79
N ASN A 110 4.63 11.93 16.76
CA ASN A 110 5.37 12.25 15.54
C ASN A 110 5.99 11.02 14.84
N VAL A 111 5.24 10.47 13.88
CA VAL A 111 5.78 9.56 12.87
C VAL A 111 6.56 10.41 11.86
N LEU A 112 7.82 10.05 11.58
CA LEU A 112 8.67 10.69 10.57
C LEU A 112 8.61 9.92 9.26
N ASP A 113 8.74 8.59 9.33
CA ASP A 113 8.69 7.69 8.19
C ASP A 113 8.14 6.32 8.62
N PHE A 114 7.58 5.57 7.68
CA PHE A 114 7.13 4.20 7.92
C PHE A 114 7.15 3.35 6.66
N LYS A 115 7.37 2.06 6.86
CA LYS A 115 7.42 1.07 5.79
C LYS A 115 6.68 -0.20 6.21
N TYR A 116 5.67 -0.56 5.43
CA TYR A 116 5.04 -1.86 5.51
C TYR A 116 6.06 -2.97 5.18
N ILE A 117 6.16 -3.97 6.06
CA ILE A 117 7.06 -5.11 5.91
C ILE A 117 6.29 -6.32 5.39
N ASN A 118 5.33 -6.81 6.18
CA ASN A 118 4.49 -7.95 5.81
C ASN A 118 3.24 -8.09 6.68
N THR A 119 2.29 -8.89 6.19
CA THR A 119 1.16 -9.41 6.93
C THR A 119 1.65 -10.61 7.75
N ARG A 120 1.43 -10.57 9.05
CA ARG A 120 1.78 -11.62 10.01
C ARG A 120 0.68 -12.66 10.09
N GLU A 121 -0.55 -12.19 10.22
CA GLU A 121 -1.73 -13.03 10.43
C GLU A 121 -2.91 -12.49 9.64
N HIS A 122 -3.74 -13.42 9.17
CA HIS A 122 -5.05 -13.14 8.57
C HIS A 122 -6.04 -14.16 9.11
N LEU A 123 -7.05 -13.67 9.81
CA LEU A 123 -8.14 -14.47 10.34
C LEU A 123 -9.44 -14.03 9.66
N SER A 124 -10.22 -15.02 9.20
CA SER A 124 -11.55 -14.81 8.63
C SER A 124 -12.59 -15.40 9.56
N TYR A 125 -13.60 -14.59 9.87
CA TYR A 125 -14.68 -14.94 10.77
C TYR A 125 -15.99 -14.97 9.99
N ASP A 126 -16.70 -16.08 10.10
CA ASP A 126 -17.99 -16.32 9.44
C ASP A 126 -19.17 -16.35 10.43
N GLY A 127 -18.92 -15.98 11.68
CA GLY A 127 -19.91 -15.93 12.76
C GLY A 127 -20.33 -17.31 13.27
N LYS A 128 -19.52 -18.34 13.06
CA LYS A 128 -19.82 -19.73 13.44
C LYS A 128 -18.74 -20.39 14.29
N GLN A 129 -17.65 -19.69 14.57
CA GLN A 129 -16.56 -20.19 15.41
C GLN A 129 -17.14 -20.50 16.80
N THR A 130 -16.86 -21.70 17.31
CA THR A 130 -17.31 -22.12 18.64
C THR A 130 -16.10 -22.30 19.54
N LEU A 131 -16.16 -21.74 20.74
CA LEU A 131 -15.18 -21.90 21.80
C LEU A 131 -15.82 -22.70 22.93
N THR A 132 -15.17 -23.79 23.32
CA THR A 132 -15.54 -24.57 24.50
C THR A 132 -14.58 -24.25 25.62
N LEU A 133 -15.12 -23.76 26.72
CA LEU A 133 -14.42 -23.50 27.96
C LEU A 133 -14.74 -24.65 28.92
N ASP A 134 -13.90 -25.69 28.88
CA ASP A 134 -13.96 -26.84 29.77
C ASP A 134 -12.79 -26.83 30.77
N GLU A 135 -12.71 -27.84 31.63
CA GLU A 135 -11.68 -27.91 32.68
C GLU A 135 -10.26 -28.01 32.10
N ASP A 136 -10.07 -28.63 30.94
CA ASP A 136 -8.77 -28.72 30.26
C ASP A 136 -8.32 -27.36 29.74
N TRP A 137 -9.21 -26.64 29.07
CA TRP A 137 -8.94 -25.27 28.61
C TRP A 137 -8.61 -24.36 29.79
N TYR A 138 -9.40 -24.43 30.86
CA TYR A 138 -9.17 -23.70 32.10
C TYR A 138 -7.80 -24.00 32.71
N ASN A 139 -7.48 -25.28 32.89
CA ASN A 139 -6.21 -25.72 33.47
C ASN A 139 -5.01 -25.21 32.67
N LYS A 140 -5.15 -25.13 31.34
CA LYS A 140 -4.11 -24.67 30.43
C LYS A 140 -3.91 -23.17 30.43
N TYR A 141 -4.98 -22.37 30.47
CA TYR A 141 -4.90 -20.93 30.19
C TYR A 141 -5.26 -20.00 31.36
N GLU A 142 -6.09 -20.44 32.33
CA GLU A 142 -6.71 -19.55 33.31
C GLU A 142 -6.53 -19.98 34.78
N LYS A 143 -6.01 -21.17 35.05
CA LYS A 143 -5.78 -21.69 36.42
C LYS A 143 -4.97 -20.78 37.32
N GLN A 144 -4.09 -19.95 36.76
CA GLN A 144 -3.29 -19.01 37.52
C GLN A 144 -4.07 -17.76 37.95
N LYS A 145 -5.16 -17.42 37.25
CA LYS A 145 -5.95 -16.20 37.50
C LYS A 145 -7.20 -16.47 38.32
N PHE A 146 -7.77 -17.66 38.18
CA PHE A 146 -9.00 -18.06 38.86
C PHE A 146 -8.71 -19.18 39.86
N SER A 147 -9.31 -19.08 41.05
CA SER A 147 -9.11 -20.04 42.13
C SER A 147 -9.89 -21.35 41.96
N SER A 148 -10.92 -21.35 41.11
CA SER A 148 -11.73 -22.54 40.82
C SER A 148 -12.29 -22.50 39.40
N PHE A 149 -12.50 -23.68 38.81
CA PHE A 149 -13.11 -23.82 37.50
C PHE A 149 -14.55 -23.28 37.47
N MET A 150 -15.35 -23.56 38.51
CA MET A 150 -16.72 -23.04 38.61
C MET A 150 -16.75 -21.50 38.69
N GLY A 151 -15.84 -20.89 39.47
CA GLY A 151 -15.71 -19.43 39.52
C GLY A 151 -15.33 -18.82 38.17
N PHE A 152 -14.44 -19.48 37.44
CA PHE A 152 -14.09 -19.11 36.07
C PHE A 152 -15.29 -19.16 35.12
N LEU A 153 -16.07 -20.25 35.13
CA LEU A 153 -17.26 -20.37 34.27
C LEU A 153 -18.29 -19.28 34.57
N ILE A 154 -18.58 -18.99 35.84
CA ILE A 154 -19.52 -17.93 36.24
C ILE A 154 -19.10 -16.56 35.68
N VAL A 155 -17.83 -16.20 35.82
CA VAL A 155 -17.32 -14.92 35.34
C VAL A 155 -17.37 -14.84 33.82
N LYS A 156 -16.93 -15.90 33.12
CA LYS A 156 -16.96 -15.93 31.66
C LYS A 156 -18.36 -15.94 31.09
N GLU A 157 -19.30 -16.64 31.72
CA GLU A 157 -20.69 -16.61 31.31
C GLU A 157 -21.27 -15.19 31.42
N ALA A 158 -21.00 -14.48 32.52
CA ALA A 158 -21.43 -13.09 32.67
C ALA A 158 -20.83 -12.18 31.57
N GLU A 159 -19.53 -12.29 31.32
CA GLU A 159 -18.82 -11.55 30.25
C GLU A 159 -19.46 -11.77 28.88
N TYR A 160 -19.77 -13.02 28.52
CA TYR A 160 -20.39 -13.34 27.24
C TYR A 160 -21.88 -12.98 27.17
N ARG A 161 -22.60 -12.91 28.30
CA ARG A 161 -24.00 -12.44 28.31
C ARG A 161 -24.10 -10.95 28.04
N GLU A 162 -23.12 -10.17 28.49
CA GLU A 162 -23.10 -8.72 28.27
C GLU A 162 -22.60 -8.33 26.86
N ASN A 163 -21.91 -9.24 26.17
CA ASN A 163 -21.34 -8.99 24.86
C ASN A 163 -22.18 -9.59 23.72
N THR A 164 -22.80 -8.72 22.90
CA THR A 164 -23.65 -9.12 21.77
C THR A 164 -22.91 -9.88 20.66
N ASP A 165 -21.58 -9.83 20.64
CA ASP A 165 -20.76 -10.55 19.68
C ASP A 165 -20.73 -12.05 19.96
N TYR A 166 -21.26 -12.52 21.09
CA TYR A 166 -21.24 -13.93 21.46
C TYR A 166 -22.64 -14.49 21.70
N THR A 167 -22.83 -15.77 21.38
CA THR A 167 -24.03 -16.53 21.75
C THR A 167 -23.63 -17.71 22.63
N ILE A 168 -24.16 -17.78 23.85
CA ILE A 168 -24.01 -18.98 24.69
C ILE A 168 -24.87 -20.09 24.11
N LEU A 169 -24.24 -21.20 23.72
CA LEU A 169 -24.89 -22.38 23.18
C LEU A 169 -25.20 -23.41 24.27
N GLU A 170 -24.29 -23.54 25.25
CA GLU A 170 -24.41 -24.48 26.36
C GLU A 170 -23.72 -23.88 27.59
N SER A 171 -24.36 -23.93 28.76
CA SER A 171 -23.73 -23.59 30.04
C SER A 171 -24.18 -24.59 31.11
N ASN A 172 -23.22 -25.23 31.76
CA ASN A 172 -23.41 -26.12 32.89
C ASN A 172 -22.14 -26.16 33.76
N SER A 173 -22.11 -27.02 34.77
CA SER A 173 -20.97 -27.12 35.71
C SER A 173 -19.70 -27.73 35.10
N GLU A 174 -19.77 -28.34 33.92
CA GLU A 174 -18.64 -29.01 33.26
C GLU A 174 -18.00 -28.14 32.18
N LYS A 175 -18.78 -27.26 31.53
CA LYS A 175 -18.29 -26.41 30.45
C LYS A 175 -19.22 -25.25 30.13
N LEU A 176 -18.65 -24.26 29.46
CA LEU A 176 -19.35 -23.17 28.78
C LEU A 176 -19.00 -23.21 27.30
N VAL A 177 -19.99 -23.34 26.42
CA VAL A 177 -19.82 -23.34 24.97
C VAL A 177 -20.40 -22.06 24.40
N VAL A 178 -19.56 -21.28 23.73
CA VAL A 178 -19.95 -20.00 23.14
C VAL A 178 -19.64 -19.97 21.65
N ARG A 179 -20.55 -19.38 20.87
CA ARG A 179 -20.34 -19.05 19.47
C ARG A 179 -19.90 -17.60 19.36
N ASP A 180 -18.81 -17.35 18.64
CA ASP A 180 -18.44 -16.02 18.18
C ASP A 180 -19.28 -15.67 16.95
N ASN A 181 -20.12 -14.65 17.07
CA ASN A 181 -21.01 -14.18 16.02
C ASN A 181 -20.34 -13.14 15.10
N LYS A 182 -19.07 -12.76 15.35
CA LYS A 182 -18.36 -11.78 14.54
C LYS A 182 -18.24 -12.29 13.11
N VAL A 183 -18.52 -11.39 12.17
CA VAL A 183 -18.33 -11.64 10.74
C VAL A 183 -17.36 -10.59 10.22
N GLY A 184 -16.29 -11.04 9.57
CA GLY A 184 -15.29 -10.13 9.02
C GLY A 184 -13.90 -10.73 8.94
N HIS A 185 -12.92 -9.83 8.96
CA HIS A 185 -11.51 -10.16 8.87
C HIS A 185 -10.74 -9.42 9.95
N SER A 186 -9.74 -10.09 10.49
CA SER A 186 -8.69 -9.47 11.30
C SER A 186 -7.34 -9.71 10.63
N PHE A 187 -6.49 -8.69 10.64
CA PHE A 187 -5.15 -8.70 10.08
C PHE A 187 -4.15 -8.13 11.08
N SER A 188 -2.95 -8.71 11.11
CA SER A 188 -1.82 -8.16 11.86
C SER A 188 -0.73 -7.74 10.87
N PHE A 189 -0.38 -6.46 10.84
CA PHE A 189 0.62 -5.92 9.90
C PHE A 189 1.89 -5.46 10.62
N LEU A 190 3.04 -5.91 10.13
CA LEU A 190 4.34 -5.46 10.61
C LEU A 190 4.80 -4.23 9.84
N TYR A 191 5.17 -3.18 10.58
CA TYR A 191 5.77 -1.97 10.06
C TYR A 191 7.12 -1.70 10.72
N ASP A 192 8.04 -1.19 9.92
CA ASP A 192 9.22 -0.50 10.39
C ASP A 192 8.92 1.00 10.39
N MET A 193 9.17 1.68 11.50
CA MET A 193 8.80 3.09 11.70
C MET A 193 9.98 3.89 12.21
N GLN A 194 10.07 5.14 11.78
CA GLN A 194 10.92 6.17 12.38
C GLN A 194 10.00 7.17 13.08
N VAL A 195 10.15 7.30 14.39
CA VAL A 195 9.34 8.21 15.23
C VAL A 195 10.27 9.13 16.03
N THR A 196 9.76 10.19 16.64
CA THR A 196 10.56 10.96 17.61
C THR A 196 10.26 10.55 19.04
N ASN A 197 11.28 10.47 19.89
CA ASN A 197 11.06 10.40 21.34
C ASN A 197 10.60 11.76 21.90
N THR A 198 10.34 11.83 23.21
CA THR A 198 9.92 13.06 23.90
C THR A 198 10.90 14.23 23.79
N SER A 199 12.18 13.94 23.50
CA SER A 199 13.23 14.93 23.27
C SER A 199 13.37 15.32 21.79
N GLY A 200 12.50 14.83 20.90
CA GLY A 200 12.54 15.10 19.46
C GLY A 200 13.60 14.30 18.69
N THR A 201 14.25 13.31 19.32
CA THR A 201 15.29 12.51 18.67
C THR A 201 14.66 11.38 17.84
N PRO A 202 15.03 11.22 16.56
CA PRO A 202 14.58 10.11 15.73
C PRO A 202 14.97 8.76 16.33
N THR A 203 14.00 7.85 16.43
CA THR A 203 14.16 6.50 16.95
C THR A 203 13.46 5.53 16.01
N TYR A 204 14.10 4.39 15.75
CA TYR A 204 13.51 3.32 14.98
C TYR A 204 12.67 2.42 15.88
N LYS A 205 11.47 2.06 15.41
CA LYS A 205 10.57 1.11 16.06
C LYS A 205 10.06 0.08 15.07
N ARG A 206 9.94 -1.15 15.53
CA ARG A 206 9.21 -2.20 14.82
C ARG A 206 7.87 -2.43 15.50
N VAL A 207 6.80 -2.26 14.75
CA VAL A 207 5.44 -2.15 15.30
C VAL A 207 4.52 -3.12 14.56
N VAL A 208 3.68 -3.83 15.30
CA VAL A 208 2.57 -4.59 14.75
C VAL A 208 1.28 -3.82 14.99
N PHE A 209 0.50 -3.65 13.93
CA PHE A 209 -0.84 -3.06 13.98
C PHE A 209 -1.87 -4.16 13.73
N ASP A 210 -2.79 -4.34 14.67
CA ASP A 210 -3.93 -5.23 14.50
C ASP A 210 -5.12 -4.43 13.99
N VAL A 211 -5.73 -4.91 12.92
CA VAL A 211 -6.80 -4.23 12.20
C VAL A 211 -7.93 -5.21 11.92
N ASP A 212 -9.13 -4.86 12.38
CA ASP A 212 -10.34 -5.63 12.13
C ASP A 212 -11.45 -4.77 11.53
N ASN A 213 -12.48 -5.42 10.99
CA ASN A 213 -13.69 -4.74 10.54
C ASN A 213 -14.97 -5.21 11.23
N PHE A 214 -14.87 -5.69 12.48
CA PHE A 214 -16.05 -6.21 13.20
C PHE A 214 -17.08 -5.11 13.48
N SER A 215 -16.63 -3.84 13.57
CA SER A 215 -17.51 -2.66 13.67
C SER A 215 -18.08 -2.17 12.32
N GLY A 216 -17.92 -2.96 11.25
CA GLY A 216 -18.39 -2.66 9.90
C GLY A 216 -17.43 -1.85 9.03
N LYS A 217 -16.34 -1.31 9.60
CA LYS A 217 -15.24 -0.64 8.88
C LYS A 217 -13.90 -1.10 9.44
N TYR A 218 -12.88 -1.16 8.59
CA TYR A 218 -11.52 -1.44 9.05
C TYR A 218 -11.04 -0.35 10.00
N LYS A 219 -10.59 -0.78 11.17
CA LYS A 219 -10.05 0.06 12.23
C LYS A 219 -8.95 -0.70 12.97
N ILE A 220 -7.97 0.06 13.42
CA ILE A 220 -6.90 -0.44 14.29
C ILE A 220 -7.53 -0.76 15.64
N SER A 221 -7.40 -2.02 16.07
CA SER A 221 -7.82 -2.51 17.38
C SER A 221 -6.67 -2.47 18.37
N ASP A 222 -5.44 -2.79 17.95
CA ASP A 222 -4.29 -2.82 18.84
C ASP A 222 -2.98 -2.42 18.16
N ILE A 223 -1.99 -2.02 18.97
CA ILE A 223 -0.64 -1.66 18.58
C ILE A 223 0.36 -2.33 19.52
N ILE A 224 1.21 -3.19 18.95
CA ILE A 224 2.21 -3.96 19.71
C ILE A 224 3.61 -3.53 19.28
N GLU A 225 4.34 -2.86 20.17
CA GLU A 225 5.76 -2.56 19.98
C GLU A 225 6.62 -3.81 20.19
N LYS A 226 7.50 -4.11 19.23
CA LYS A 226 8.51 -5.16 19.37
C LYS A 226 9.85 -4.52 19.75
N TYR A 227 10.39 -4.94 20.89
CA TYR A 227 11.75 -4.59 21.36
C TYR A 227 12.82 -5.29 20.52
#